data_AF-A0A4Q2DIY4-F1
#
_entry.id   AF-A0A4Q2DIY4-F1
#
_cell.length_a   1.000
_cell.length_b   1.000
_cell.length_c   1.000
_cell.angle_alpha   90.00
_cell.angle_beta   90.00
_cell.angle_gamma   90.00
#
_symmetry.space_group_name_H-M   'P 1'
#
loop_
_entity.id
_entity.type
_entity.pdbx_description
1 polymer ?
#
loop_
_entity_poly.entity_id
_entity_poly.type
_entity_poly.pdbx_seq_one_letter_code
_entity_poly.pdbx_strand_id
1 'polypeptide(L)'
;MGFSDAVVPGRFLVNVFPSLKHVPSWFPGAGFKRFLGELAQISLKTLYPPFEEAKHDFANGKKGLYPSMAAELIDRLPEDSVVNRAEAESIARNVCGIACVAGAETTVNLALALLYALGSHPGIQRKGQTEIDSVVGLDRLPAVTDIQDLPYLHAIVKEVGRWFTVVPLDVFNKPFESIPERYLKDGQIDPSVPDAEAAAFGHGRRYARFNSF
;
A
#
# COMPACT_ATOMS: atom_id res chain seq x y z
N MET A 1 13.02 -12.97 -3.49
CA MET A 1 13.57 -12.18 -2.36
C MET A 1 13.08 -10.76 -2.54
N GLY A 2 12.03 -10.41 -1.81
CA GLY A 2 11.25 -9.18 -2.03
C GLY A 2 11.67 -8.04 -1.11
N PHE A 3 11.08 -6.87 -1.33
CA PHE A 3 11.29 -5.63 -0.57
C PHE A 3 11.18 -5.84 0.97
N SER A 4 10.33 -6.79 1.38
CA SER A 4 10.18 -7.28 2.76
C SER A 4 11.51 -7.60 3.47
N ASP A 5 12.50 -8.17 2.77
CA ASP A 5 13.79 -8.54 3.36
C ASP A 5 14.65 -7.32 3.73
N ALA A 6 14.43 -6.17 3.09
CA ALA A 6 15.22 -4.94 3.27
C ALA A 6 14.69 -4.03 4.39
N VAL A 7 13.43 -4.22 4.81
CA VAL A 7 12.74 -3.36 5.79
C VAL A 7 12.82 -3.93 7.21
N VAL A 8 13.30 -5.18 7.38
CA VAL A 8 13.48 -5.81 8.71
C VAL A 8 14.43 -4.96 9.58
N PRO A 9 13.93 -4.37 10.68
CA PRO A 9 14.77 -3.60 11.61
C PRO A 9 15.87 -4.50 12.18
N GLY A 10 17.14 -4.07 12.07
CA GLY A 10 18.29 -4.80 12.61
C GLY A 10 19.07 -5.67 11.63
N ARG A 11 18.62 -5.85 10.37
CA ARG A 11 19.37 -6.66 9.37
C ARG A 11 20.63 -5.97 8.84
N PHE A 12 20.68 -4.63 8.87
CA PHE A 12 21.86 -3.85 8.48
C PHE A 12 22.14 -2.75 9.50
N LEU A 13 23.33 -2.76 10.11
CA LEU A 13 23.79 -1.78 11.10
C LEU A 13 23.78 -0.33 10.55
N VAL A 14 23.73 -0.14 9.23
CA VAL A 14 23.65 1.19 8.59
C VAL A 14 22.33 1.93 8.87
N ASN A 15 21.26 1.21 9.20
CA ASN A 15 19.98 1.82 9.63
C ASN A 15 20.03 2.35 11.08
N VAL A 16 21.07 1.97 11.84
CA VAL A 16 21.27 2.35 13.25
C VAL A 16 22.44 3.33 13.39
N PHE A 17 23.48 3.21 12.56
CA PHE A 17 24.68 4.06 12.60
C PHE A 17 24.97 4.69 11.22
N PRO A 18 24.59 5.98 11.01
CA PRO A 18 24.80 6.70 9.74
C PRO A 18 26.27 6.79 9.31
N SER A 19 27.22 6.72 10.26
CA SER A 19 28.67 6.74 10.03
C SER A 19 29.17 5.57 9.18
N LEU A 20 28.42 4.46 9.11
CA LEU A 20 28.79 3.28 8.31
C LEU A 20 28.69 3.50 6.80
N LYS A 21 28.09 4.60 6.32
CA LYS A 21 28.05 4.97 4.88
C LYS A 21 29.46 5.09 4.26
N HIS A 22 30.45 5.49 5.06
CA HIS A 22 31.82 5.78 4.63
C HIS A 22 32.76 4.56 4.63
N VAL A 23 32.32 3.40 5.13
CA VAL A 23 33.16 2.20 5.23
C VAL A 23 33.51 1.67 3.83
N PRO A 24 34.79 1.48 3.47
CA PRO A 24 35.19 0.95 2.17
C PRO A 24 34.57 -0.42 1.86
N SER A 25 34.29 -0.70 0.59
CA SER A 25 33.62 -1.94 0.13
C SER A 25 34.40 -3.23 0.44
N TRP A 26 35.69 -3.13 0.76
CA TRP A 26 36.54 -4.27 1.10
C TRP A 26 36.53 -4.63 2.61
N PHE A 27 35.92 -3.81 3.47
CA PHE A 27 35.97 -4.00 4.92
C PHE A 27 35.08 -5.17 5.39
N PRO A 28 35.51 -5.97 6.39
CA PRO A 28 34.67 -7.03 6.96
C PRO A 28 33.36 -6.45 7.51
N GLY A 29 32.21 -6.93 7.03
CA GLY A 29 30.90 -6.37 7.38
C GLY A 29 30.36 -5.32 6.40
N ALA A 30 31.11 -4.93 5.35
CA ALA A 30 30.63 -4.05 4.27
C ALA A 30 29.73 -4.75 3.23
N GLY A 31 29.25 -5.98 3.52
CA GLY A 31 28.34 -6.73 2.65
C GLY A 31 27.06 -5.99 2.30
N PHE A 32 26.63 -5.04 3.16
CA PHE A 32 25.52 -4.14 2.88
C PHE A 32 25.73 -3.29 1.62
N LYS A 33 26.97 -2.92 1.24
CA LYS A 33 27.22 -2.14 0.01
C LYS A 33 26.92 -2.95 -1.25
N ARG A 34 27.27 -4.23 -1.25
CA ARG A 34 26.96 -5.16 -2.34
C ARG A 34 25.44 -5.39 -2.41
N PHE A 35 24.81 -5.65 -1.27
CA PHE A 35 23.36 -5.81 -1.17
C PHE A 35 22.57 -4.56 -1.61
N LEU A 36 22.98 -3.36 -1.14
CA LEU A 36 22.37 -2.09 -1.56
C LEU A 36 22.60 -1.82 -3.06
N GLY A 37 23.77 -2.19 -3.58
CA GLY A 37 24.05 -2.14 -5.02
C GLY A 37 23.12 -3.05 -5.82
N GLU A 38 22.93 -4.29 -5.37
CA GLU A 38 22.02 -5.26 -5.98
C GLU A 38 20.54 -4.79 -5.88
N LEU A 39 20.11 -4.28 -4.72
CA LEU A 39 18.77 -3.68 -4.55
C LEU A 39 18.55 -2.45 -5.43
N ALA A 40 19.57 -1.59 -5.58
CA ALA A 40 19.49 -0.43 -6.45
C ALA A 40 19.35 -0.87 -7.91
N GLN A 41 20.08 -1.90 -8.34
CA GLN A 41 19.95 -2.46 -9.69
C GLN A 41 18.59 -3.11 -9.92
N ILE A 42 18.04 -3.84 -8.93
CA ILE A 42 16.69 -4.41 -9.00
C ILE A 42 15.66 -3.30 -9.08
N SER A 43 15.72 -2.31 -8.18
CA SER A 43 14.80 -1.18 -8.17
C SER A 43 14.84 -0.42 -9.50
N LEU A 44 16.03 -0.16 -10.05
CA LEU A 44 16.17 0.47 -11.37
C LEU A 44 15.53 -0.38 -12.47
N LYS A 45 15.79 -1.69 -12.51
CA LYS A 45 15.21 -2.60 -13.53
C LYS A 45 13.70 -2.78 -13.39
N THR A 46 13.13 -2.64 -12.20
CA THR A 46 11.68 -2.71 -11.98
C THR A 46 11.00 -1.40 -12.37
N LEU A 47 11.66 -0.26 -12.18
CA LEU A 47 11.06 1.06 -12.38
C LEU A 47 11.31 1.67 -13.76
N TYR A 48 12.44 1.35 -14.40
CA TYR A 48 12.79 1.89 -15.72
C TYR A 48 11.81 1.43 -16.82
N PRO A 49 11.60 0.13 -17.04
CA PRO A 49 10.80 -0.33 -18.18
C PRO A 49 9.36 0.21 -18.19
N PRO A 50 8.60 0.19 -17.08
CA PRO A 50 7.24 0.75 -17.07
C PRO A 50 7.20 2.26 -17.33
N PHE A 51 8.20 3.00 -16.86
CA PHE A 51 8.25 4.45 -17.05
C PHE A 51 8.63 4.83 -18.49
N GLU A 52 9.55 4.08 -19.11
CA GLU A 52 9.87 4.27 -20.54
C GLU A 52 8.70 3.89 -21.45
N GLU A 53 7.97 2.82 -21.11
CA GLU A 53 6.73 2.47 -21.82
C GLU A 53 5.69 3.59 -21.68
N ALA A 54 5.52 4.16 -20.48
CA ALA A 54 4.63 5.30 -20.27
C ALA A 54 5.04 6.53 -21.10
N LYS A 55 6.34 6.82 -21.23
CA LYS A 55 6.86 7.89 -22.12
C LYS A 55 6.54 7.63 -23.58
N HIS A 56 6.74 6.39 -24.02
CA HIS A 56 6.42 5.98 -25.39
C HIS A 56 4.91 6.11 -25.68
N ASP A 57 4.07 5.60 -24.78
CA ASP A 57 2.61 5.72 -24.90
C ASP A 57 2.14 7.18 -24.91
N PHE A 58 2.72 8.02 -24.05
CA PHE A 58 2.44 9.45 -23.99
C PHE A 58 2.83 10.16 -25.30
N ALA A 59 4.05 9.90 -25.82
CA ALA A 59 4.53 10.48 -27.08
C ALA A 59 3.67 10.07 -28.28
N ASN A 60 3.11 8.86 -28.26
CA ASN A 60 2.19 8.37 -29.30
C ASN A 60 0.73 8.80 -29.08
N GLY A 61 0.45 9.63 -28.07
CA GLY A 61 -0.89 10.14 -27.78
C GLY A 61 -1.87 9.07 -27.25
N LYS A 62 -1.37 7.92 -26.79
CA LYS A 62 -2.19 6.85 -26.24
C LYS A 62 -2.71 7.28 -24.86
N LYS A 63 -4.02 7.52 -24.77
CA LYS A 63 -4.70 7.88 -23.52
C LYS A 63 -5.48 6.68 -23.00
N GLY A 64 -5.26 6.34 -21.73
CA GLY A 64 -6.06 5.36 -21.02
C GLY A 64 -7.46 5.90 -20.72
N LEU A 65 -8.36 4.99 -20.30
CA LEU A 65 -9.70 5.34 -19.84
C LEU A 65 -9.68 6.20 -18.57
N TYR A 66 -8.60 6.10 -17.79
CA TYR A 66 -8.41 6.77 -16.51
C TYR A 66 -7.18 7.69 -16.53
N PRO A 67 -7.15 8.74 -15.68
CA PRO A 67 -5.97 9.58 -15.50
C PRO A 67 -4.73 8.76 -15.11
N SER A 68 -3.59 9.08 -15.71
CA SER A 68 -2.31 8.42 -15.42
C SER A 68 -1.36 9.40 -14.75
N MET A 69 -0.93 9.07 -13.53
CA MET A 69 0.07 9.85 -12.81
C MET A 69 1.39 9.91 -13.58
N ALA A 70 1.78 8.83 -14.26
CA ALA A 70 2.99 8.83 -15.08
C ALA A 70 2.86 9.81 -16.25
N ALA A 71 1.73 9.80 -16.96
CA ALA A 71 1.47 10.73 -18.06
C ALA A 71 1.49 12.19 -17.59
N GLU A 72 0.86 12.50 -16.45
CA GLU A 72 0.86 13.84 -15.88
C GLU A 72 2.27 14.31 -15.46
N LEU A 73 3.08 13.42 -14.89
CA LEU A 73 4.45 13.75 -14.52
C LEU A 73 5.36 13.91 -15.75
N ILE A 74 5.12 13.13 -16.81
CA ILE A 74 5.84 13.25 -18.09
C ILE A 74 5.52 14.59 -18.77
N ASP A 75 4.25 15.00 -18.79
CA ASP A 75 3.80 16.28 -19.35
C ASP A 75 4.44 17.49 -18.65
N ARG A 76 4.74 17.34 -17.35
CA ARG A 76 5.39 18.38 -16.52
C ARG A 76 6.91 18.37 -16.59
N LEU A 77 7.54 17.47 -17.35
CA LEU A 77 8.99 17.43 -17.46
C LEU A 77 9.52 18.68 -18.20
N PRO A 78 10.62 19.29 -17.72
CA PRO A 78 11.23 20.42 -18.41
C PRO A 78 11.78 19.99 -19.78
N GLU A 79 11.88 20.93 -20.73
CA GLU A 79 12.42 20.66 -22.07
C GLU A 79 13.80 19.98 -22.05
N ASP A 80 14.13 19.25 -23.13
CA ASP A 80 15.39 18.51 -23.28
C ASP A 80 16.65 19.37 -23.11
N SER A 81 16.56 20.68 -23.32
CA SER A 81 17.67 21.63 -23.20
C SER A 81 18.02 22.00 -21.75
N VAL A 82 17.18 21.66 -20.78
CA VAL A 82 17.37 22.06 -19.36
C VAL A 82 18.30 21.09 -18.64
N VAL A 83 19.37 21.62 -18.04
CA VAL A 83 20.43 20.85 -17.31
C VAL A 83 19.85 19.89 -16.27
N ASN A 84 18.73 20.24 -15.62
CA ASN A 84 18.13 19.44 -14.54
C ASN A 84 17.08 18.43 -15.00
N ARG A 85 16.88 18.24 -16.31
CA ARG A 85 15.84 17.33 -16.82
C ARG A 85 16.04 15.89 -16.36
N ALA A 86 17.26 15.38 -16.43
CA ALA A 86 17.58 14.00 -16.03
C ALA A 86 17.23 13.75 -14.55
N GLU A 87 17.44 14.75 -13.69
CA GLU A 87 17.07 14.69 -12.28
C GLU A 87 15.54 14.72 -12.11
N ALA A 88 14.85 15.64 -12.79
CA ALA A 88 13.39 15.73 -12.76
C ALA A 88 12.72 14.43 -13.24
N GLU A 89 13.25 13.82 -14.31
CA GLU A 89 12.79 12.54 -14.83
C GLU A 89 13.04 11.40 -13.84
N SER A 90 14.21 11.38 -13.20
CA SER A 90 14.49 10.40 -12.14
C SER A 90 13.52 10.56 -10.96
N ILE A 91 13.18 11.79 -10.57
CA ILE A 91 12.20 12.05 -9.50
C ILE A 91 10.83 11.54 -9.92
N ALA A 92 10.36 11.89 -11.13
CA ALA A 92 9.07 11.44 -11.66
C ALA A 92 8.96 9.91 -11.67
N ARG A 93 9.99 9.22 -12.19
CA ARG A 93 10.04 7.75 -12.20
C ARG A 93 10.02 7.15 -10.80
N ASN A 94 10.81 7.70 -9.87
CA ASN A 94 10.86 7.21 -8.50
C ASN A 94 9.53 7.40 -7.77
N VAL A 95 8.84 8.53 -7.99
CA VAL A 95 7.51 8.80 -7.44
C VAL A 95 6.49 7.79 -7.97
N CYS A 96 6.44 7.57 -9.29
CA CYS A 96 5.59 6.54 -9.90
C CYS A 96 5.87 5.15 -9.32
N GLY A 97 7.16 4.81 -9.20
CA GLY A 97 7.61 3.54 -8.69
C GLY A 97 7.18 3.27 -7.25
N ILE A 98 7.44 4.23 -6.37
CA ILE A 98 7.08 4.11 -4.95
C ILE A 98 5.57 4.01 -4.80
N ALA A 99 4.79 4.82 -5.52
CA ALA A 99 3.33 4.76 -5.44
C ALA A 99 2.78 3.39 -5.89
N CYS A 100 3.29 2.86 -7.00
CA CYS A 100 2.87 1.56 -7.51
C CYS A 100 3.22 0.43 -6.54
N VAL A 101 4.46 0.38 -6.04
CA VAL A 101 4.90 -0.66 -5.10
C VAL A 101 4.15 -0.55 -3.78
N ALA A 102 4.06 0.65 -3.20
CA ALA A 102 3.38 0.87 -1.93
C ALA A 102 1.88 0.50 -2.00
N GLY A 103 1.20 0.83 -3.10
CA GLY A 103 -0.20 0.49 -3.29
C GLY A 103 -0.43 -0.99 -3.61
N ALA A 104 0.36 -1.57 -4.51
CA ALA A 104 0.15 -2.94 -4.98
C ALA A 104 0.46 -3.98 -3.89
N GLU A 105 1.63 -3.91 -3.24
CA GLU A 105 2.02 -4.93 -2.26
C GLU A 105 1.09 -4.94 -1.04
N THR A 106 0.71 -3.75 -0.55
CA THR A 106 -0.20 -3.64 0.61
C THR A 106 -1.59 -4.15 0.29
N THR A 107 -2.16 -3.77 -0.87
CA THR A 107 -3.50 -4.20 -1.28
C THR A 107 -3.56 -5.71 -1.52
N VAL A 108 -2.55 -6.30 -2.17
CA VAL A 108 -2.50 -7.75 -2.39
C VAL A 108 -2.44 -8.51 -1.06
N ASN A 109 -1.62 -8.05 -0.12
CA ASN A 109 -1.52 -8.68 1.19
C ASN A 109 -2.83 -8.57 1.98
N LEU A 110 -3.49 -7.41 1.95
CA LEU A 110 -4.81 -7.21 2.58
C LEU A 110 -5.89 -8.09 1.95
N ALA A 111 -5.89 -8.26 0.63
CA ALA A 111 -6.84 -9.13 -0.06
C ALA A 111 -6.63 -10.61 0.31
N LEU A 112 -5.38 -11.07 0.36
CA LEU A 112 -5.05 -12.43 0.81
C LEU A 112 -5.44 -12.65 2.27
N ALA A 113 -5.16 -11.67 3.12
CA ALA A 113 -5.57 -11.66 4.51
C ALA A 113 -7.09 -11.75 4.68
N LEU A 114 -7.85 -10.99 3.88
CA LEU A 114 -9.31 -11.04 3.86
C LEU A 114 -9.81 -12.43 3.45
N LEU A 115 -9.28 -13.00 2.37
CA LEU A 115 -9.64 -14.35 1.93
C LEU A 115 -9.37 -15.40 3.01
N TYR A 116 -8.23 -15.31 3.67
CA TYR A 116 -7.88 -16.19 4.79
C TYR A 116 -8.83 -16.01 5.98
N ALA A 117 -9.12 -14.76 6.36
CA ALA A 117 -10.00 -14.44 7.48
C ALA A 117 -11.43 -14.96 7.23
N LEU A 118 -11.97 -14.74 6.03
CA LEU A 118 -13.30 -15.22 5.64
C LEU A 118 -13.35 -16.75 5.56
N GLY A 119 -12.33 -17.39 4.99
CA GLY A 119 -12.23 -18.86 4.93
C GLY A 119 -12.11 -19.51 6.30
N SER A 120 -11.45 -18.86 7.26
CA SER A 120 -11.29 -19.34 8.62
C SER A 120 -12.49 -19.03 9.53
N HIS A 121 -13.36 -18.08 9.14
CA HIS A 121 -14.54 -17.67 9.91
C HIS A 121 -15.81 -17.66 9.04
N PRO A 122 -16.36 -18.84 8.69
CA PRO A 122 -17.54 -18.93 7.82
C PRO A 122 -18.77 -18.19 8.34
N GLY A 123 -18.91 -18.05 9.67
CA GLY A 123 -19.98 -17.27 10.29
C GLY A 123 -19.89 -15.77 9.97
N ILE A 124 -18.69 -15.20 9.96
CA ILE A 124 -18.45 -13.80 9.58
C ILE A 124 -18.76 -13.62 8.09
N GLN A 125 -18.28 -14.54 7.24
CA GLN A 125 -18.54 -14.51 5.81
C GLN A 125 -20.04 -14.53 5.50
N ARG A 126 -20.81 -15.43 6.14
CA ARG A 126 -22.26 -15.55 5.90
C ARG A 126 -23.01 -14.29 6.32
N LYS A 127 -22.62 -13.65 7.43
CA LYS A 127 -23.22 -12.37 7.86
C LYS A 127 -22.94 -11.26 6.86
N GLY A 128 -21.70 -11.15 6.36
CA GLY A 128 -21.34 -10.17 5.32
C GLY A 128 -22.10 -10.38 4.02
N GLN A 129 -22.26 -11.64 3.59
CA GLN A 129 -23.09 -11.98 2.43
C GLN A 129 -24.55 -11.60 2.65
N THR A 130 -25.11 -11.88 3.83
CA THR A 130 -26.49 -11.52 4.16
C THR A 130 -26.71 -10.01 4.10
N GLU A 131 -25.75 -9.21 4.58
CA GLU A 131 -25.82 -7.75 4.47
C GLU A 131 -25.80 -7.30 3.00
N ILE A 132 -24.86 -7.81 2.20
CA ILE A 132 -24.78 -7.49 0.76
C ILE A 132 -26.09 -7.85 0.06
N ASP A 133 -26.60 -9.06 0.27
CA ASP A 133 -27.85 -9.53 -0.36
C ASP A 133 -29.05 -8.66 0.05
N SER A 134 -29.05 -8.13 1.28
CA SER A 134 -30.13 -7.27 1.78
C SER A 134 -30.10 -5.84 1.26
N VAL A 135 -28.90 -5.29 0.99
CA VAL A 135 -28.71 -3.88 0.59
C VAL A 135 -28.62 -3.74 -0.92
N VAL A 136 -27.82 -4.59 -1.55
CA VAL A 136 -27.56 -4.55 -3.00
C VAL A 136 -28.63 -5.34 -3.78
N GLY A 137 -29.16 -6.41 -3.18
CA GLY A 137 -30.01 -7.38 -3.85
C GLY A 137 -29.20 -8.39 -4.67
N LEU A 138 -29.91 -9.27 -5.37
CA LEU A 138 -29.31 -10.36 -6.16
C LEU A 138 -29.18 -10.04 -7.67
N ASP A 139 -29.71 -8.90 -8.10
CA ASP A 139 -29.86 -8.54 -9.52
C ASP A 139 -28.66 -7.76 -10.09
N ARG A 140 -27.75 -7.28 -9.22
CA ARG A 140 -26.58 -6.50 -9.63
C ARG A 140 -25.39 -6.74 -8.71
N LEU A 141 -24.20 -6.40 -9.20
CA LEU A 141 -23.00 -6.38 -8.38
C LEU A 141 -22.95 -5.13 -7.47
N PRO A 142 -22.24 -5.19 -6.33
CA PRO A 142 -22.00 -4.03 -5.48
C PRO A 142 -21.27 -2.91 -6.20
N ALA A 143 -21.66 -1.68 -5.90
CA ALA A 143 -21.03 -0.45 -6.38
C ALA A 143 -20.46 0.37 -5.21
N VAL A 144 -19.55 1.29 -5.53
CA VAL A 144 -18.92 2.18 -4.52
C VAL A 144 -19.95 3.00 -3.75
N THR A 145 -21.08 3.34 -4.38
CA THR A 145 -22.19 4.07 -3.74
C THR A 145 -22.85 3.28 -2.62
N ASP A 146 -22.77 1.94 -2.63
CA ASP A 146 -23.42 1.08 -1.64
C ASP A 146 -22.61 1.00 -0.32
N ILE A 147 -21.35 1.45 -0.31
CA ILE A 147 -20.43 1.31 0.84
C ILE A 147 -21.02 1.93 2.12
N GLN A 148 -21.75 3.04 2.01
CA GLN A 148 -22.33 3.72 3.16
C GLN A 148 -23.44 2.88 3.84
N ASP A 149 -24.08 2.01 3.08
CA ASP A 149 -25.19 1.17 3.54
C ASP A 149 -24.73 -0.25 3.94
N LEU A 150 -23.42 -0.52 3.92
CA LEU A 150 -22.81 -1.82 4.25
C LEU A 150 -21.91 -1.75 5.50
N PRO A 151 -22.45 -1.40 6.68
CA PRO A 151 -21.66 -1.18 7.89
C PRO A 151 -20.94 -2.43 8.40
N TYR A 152 -21.53 -3.62 8.29
CA TYR A 152 -20.89 -4.87 8.70
C TYR A 152 -19.74 -5.26 7.77
N LEU A 153 -19.88 -5.04 6.45
CA LEU A 153 -18.79 -5.23 5.51
C LEU A 153 -17.62 -4.28 5.80
N HIS A 154 -17.92 -3.01 6.11
CA HIS A 154 -16.92 -2.04 6.54
C HIS A 154 -16.23 -2.49 7.85
N ALA A 155 -16.99 -3.04 8.79
CA ALA A 155 -16.44 -3.61 10.02
C ALA A 155 -15.52 -4.81 9.78
N ILE A 156 -15.82 -5.67 8.79
CA ILE A 156 -14.94 -6.78 8.37
C ILE A 156 -13.61 -6.23 7.85
N VAL A 157 -13.65 -5.23 6.96
CA VAL A 157 -12.44 -4.62 6.40
C VAL A 157 -11.57 -4.02 7.50
N LYS A 158 -12.18 -3.30 8.45
CA LYS A 158 -11.48 -2.76 9.63
C LYS A 158 -10.87 -3.85 10.51
N GLU A 159 -11.58 -4.96 10.72
CA GLU A 159 -11.05 -6.07 11.53
C GLU A 159 -9.90 -6.83 10.84
N VAL A 160 -9.97 -7.01 9.52
CA VAL A 160 -8.84 -7.56 8.75
C VAL A 160 -7.65 -6.62 8.78
N GLY A 161 -7.88 -5.31 8.61
CA GLY A 161 -6.86 -4.29 8.79
C GLY A 161 -6.19 -4.42 10.16
N ARG A 162 -6.97 -4.54 11.24
CA ARG A 162 -6.44 -4.73 12.60
C ARG A 162 -5.64 -6.01 12.78
N TRP A 163 -6.12 -7.13 12.26
CA TRP A 163 -5.47 -8.44 12.39
C TRP A 163 -4.14 -8.54 11.64
N PHE A 164 -4.06 -7.92 10.47
CA PHE A 164 -2.91 -8.05 9.56
C PHE A 164 -2.04 -6.79 9.47
N THR A 165 -2.28 -5.80 10.32
CA THR A 165 -1.42 -4.62 10.44
C THR A 165 -0.12 -4.95 11.17
N VAL A 166 0.99 -4.40 10.67
CA VAL A 166 2.34 -4.58 11.23
C VAL A 166 2.48 -3.97 12.64
N VAL A 167 1.61 -3.01 12.98
CA VAL A 167 1.56 -2.36 14.29
C VAL A 167 0.62 -3.14 15.21
N PRO A 168 1.12 -3.87 16.24
CA PRO A 168 0.26 -4.47 17.24
C PRO A 168 -0.46 -3.36 18.03
N LEU A 169 -1.79 -3.32 17.91
CA LEU A 169 -2.63 -2.40 18.65
C LEU A 169 -3.06 -3.05 19.97
N ASP A 170 -2.27 -2.84 21.02
CA ASP A 170 -2.51 -3.36 22.38
C ASP A 170 -3.70 -2.66 23.11
N VAL A 171 -4.53 -1.96 22.35
CA VAL A 171 -5.68 -1.18 22.83
C VAL A 171 -7.02 -1.91 22.65
N PHE A 172 -7.03 -3.07 21.99
CA PHE A 172 -8.25 -3.84 21.75
C PHE A 172 -8.42 -4.99 22.74
N ASN A 173 -9.60 -5.11 23.34
CA ASN A 173 -9.98 -6.30 24.08
C ASN A 173 -10.05 -7.51 23.14
N LYS A 174 -9.47 -8.64 23.57
CA LYS A 174 -9.28 -9.87 22.78
C LYS A 174 -8.56 -9.62 21.45
N PRO A 175 -7.28 -9.21 21.48
CA PRO A 175 -6.56 -8.77 20.28
C PRO A 175 -6.34 -9.90 19.25
N PHE A 176 -6.35 -11.16 19.69
CA PHE A 176 -6.14 -12.33 18.83
C PHE A 176 -7.44 -12.97 18.29
N GLU A 177 -8.61 -12.42 18.61
CA GLU A 177 -9.90 -12.90 18.09
C GLU A 177 -10.42 -11.97 16.99
N SER A 178 -11.03 -12.53 15.94
CA SER A 178 -11.59 -11.79 14.80
C SER A 178 -13.05 -11.50 15.11
N ILE A 179 -13.35 -10.25 15.46
CA ILE A 179 -14.67 -9.82 15.91
C ILE A 179 -15.04 -8.52 15.20
N PRO A 180 -15.62 -8.58 13.98
CA PRO A 180 -16.08 -7.39 13.26
C PRO A 180 -17.04 -6.53 14.10
N GLU A 181 -17.88 -7.16 14.91
CA GLU A 181 -18.88 -6.48 15.74
C GLU A 181 -18.28 -5.45 16.71
N ARG A 182 -16.97 -5.50 17.00
CA ARG A 182 -16.31 -4.49 17.83
C ARG A 182 -16.33 -3.08 17.23
N TYR A 183 -16.45 -2.97 15.91
CA TYR A 183 -16.52 -1.69 15.19
C TYR A 183 -17.96 -1.22 15.02
N LEU A 184 -18.95 -1.93 15.57
CA LEU A 184 -20.36 -1.64 15.40
C LEU A 184 -21.00 -1.21 16.71
N LYS A 185 -21.80 -0.15 16.65
CA LYS A 185 -22.69 0.30 17.71
C LYS A 185 -24.05 0.62 17.08
N ASP A 186 -25.09 0.00 17.62
CA ASP A 186 -26.47 0.11 17.11
C ASP A 186 -26.59 -0.23 15.60
N GLY A 187 -25.76 -1.18 15.12
CA GLY A 187 -25.74 -1.62 13.72
C GLY A 187 -25.01 -0.69 12.76
N GLN A 188 -24.41 0.40 13.26
CA GLN A 188 -23.63 1.36 12.49
C GLN A 188 -22.17 1.35 12.92
N ILE A 189 -21.27 1.87 12.08
CA ILE A 189 -19.85 2.01 12.44
C ILE A 189 -19.72 2.93 13.65
N ASP A 190 -19.06 2.45 14.70
CA ASP A 190 -18.77 3.21 15.90
C ASP A 190 -17.50 4.07 15.69
N PRO A 191 -17.62 5.41 15.59
CA PRO A 191 -16.48 6.29 15.39
C PRO A 191 -15.59 6.43 16.65
N SER A 192 -16.05 5.95 17.81
CA SER A 192 -15.28 6.01 19.06
C SER A 192 -14.23 4.90 19.17
N VAL A 193 -14.35 3.84 18.36
CA VAL A 193 -13.40 2.73 18.33
C VAL A 193 -12.14 3.19 17.59
N PRO A 194 -10.92 2.97 18.14
CA PRO A 194 -9.69 3.33 17.47
C PRO A 194 -9.63 2.75 16.06
N ASP A 195 -9.36 3.60 15.07
CA ASP A 195 -9.26 3.13 13.70
C ASP A 195 -7.91 2.44 13.48
N ALA A 196 -7.94 1.13 13.29
CA ALA A 196 -6.75 0.36 12.98
C ALA A 196 -6.08 0.83 11.68
N GLU A 197 -6.86 1.39 10.74
CA GLU A 197 -6.33 1.99 9.52
C GLU A 197 -5.46 3.21 9.83
N ALA A 198 -5.83 4.02 10.81
CA ALA A 198 -5.02 5.19 11.17
C ALA A 198 -3.65 4.76 11.74
N ALA A 199 -3.57 3.62 12.42
CA ALA A 199 -2.28 3.04 12.82
C ALA A 199 -1.49 2.47 11.63
N ALA A 200 -2.18 1.84 10.67
CA ALA A 200 -1.57 1.24 9.49
C ALA A 200 -1.05 2.29 8.48
N PHE A 201 -1.81 3.35 8.24
CA PHE A 201 -1.55 4.41 7.26
C PHE A 201 -0.82 5.62 7.86
N GLY A 202 -0.52 5.58 9.16
CA GLY A 202 0.17 6.63 9.89
C GLY A 202 -0.74 7.80 10.25
N HIS A 203 -0.16 8.86 10.84
CA HIS A 203 -0.88 10.06 11.25
C HIS A 203 -0.09 11.33 10.91
N GLY A 204 -0.78 12.46 10.83
CA GLY A 204 -0.16 13.79 10.64
C GLY A 204 0.51 13.96 9.28
N ARG A 205 1.70 14.58 9.25
CA ARG A 205 2.42 14.93 8.00
C ARG A 205 2.90 13.73 7.17
N ARG A 206 2.85 12.52 7.73
CA ARG A 206 3.26 11.26 7.06
C ARG A 206 2.10 10.29 6.84
N TYR A 207 0.86 10.80 6.90
CA TYR A 207 -0.33 10.02 6.54
C TYR A 207 -0.28 9.60 5.06
N ALA A 208 -0.52 8.33 4.79
CA ALA A 208 -0.60 7.81 3.42
C ALA A 208 -1.85 8.37 2.71
N ARG A 209 -1.66 9.27 1.74
CA ARG A 209 -2.75 10.02 1.07
C ARG A 209 -3.47 9.26 -0.07
N PHE A 210 -3.41 7.94 -0.10
CA PHE A 210 -4.07 7.15 -1.16
C PHE A 210 -5.52 6.76 -0.83
N ASN A 211 -6.05 7.15 0.34
CA ASN A 211 -7.33 6.67 0.88
C ASN A 211 -8.59 7.43 0.39
N SER A 212 -8.58 7.94 -0.84
CA SER A 212 -9.72 8.72 -1.36
C SER A 212 -9.93 8.44 -2.85
N PHE A 213 -10.62 7.32 -3.12
CA PHE A 213 -11.34 7.04 -4.37
C PHE A 213 -12.67 6.38 -4.03
#